data_AF-A0A8H7FWI9-F1
#
_entry.id   AF-A0A8H7FWI9-F1
#
_cell.length_a   1.000
_cell.length_b   1.000
_cell.length_c   1.000
_cell.angle_alpha   90.00
_cell.angle_beta   90.00
_cell.angle_gamma   90.00
#
_symmetry.space_group_name_H-M   'P 1'
#
loop_
_entity.id
_entity.type
_entity.pdbx_description
1 polymer ?
#
loop_
_entity_poly.entity_id
_entity_poly.type
_entity_poly.pdbx_seq_one_letter_code
_entity_poly.pdbx_strand_id
1 'polypeptide(L)'
;LRDAILAQVKAGPQEIDMVHWFGRTALELIGQSGIGYSFDNLDEGPPHPYSLAVKSLAFLPLLPYVSELGTPAFRRALVERIPSEDVQNVRRIVDMMEEVSRDIVHSKQRNNGDASGQVGAGKDIMSILLRANREAVQEDRLTDSEVIAQVT
;
A
#
# COMPACT_ATOMS: atom_id res chain seq x y z
N LEU A 1 -1.63 16.48 9.53
CA LEU A 1 -1.36 17.59 8.58
C LEU A 1 -1.41 18.99 9.21
N ARG A 2 -2.57 19.49 9.68
CA ARG A 2 -2.66 20.86 10.25
C ARG A 2 -1.58 21.13 11.29
N ASP A 3 -1.42 20.21 12.24
CA ASP A 3 -0.48 20.39 13.35
C ASP A 3 0.98 20.34 12.89
N ALA A 4 1.30 19.53 11.88
CA ALA A 4 2.62 19.51 11.27
C ALA A 4 2.93 20.81 10.50
N ILE A 5 1.96 21.36 9.77
CA ILE A 5 2.12 22.68 9.13
C ILE A 5 2.32 23.78 10.20
N LEU A 6 1.56 23.73 11.30
CA LEU A 6 1.69 24.69 12.40
C LEU A 6 3.04 24.59 13.11
N ALA A 7 3.57 23.38 13.29
CA ALA A 7 4.90 23.17 13.85
C ALA A 7 5.98 23.82 12.98
N GLN A 8 5.85 23.64 11.65
CA GLN A 8 6.73 24.21 10.65
C GLN A 8 6.76 25.74 10.67
N VAL A 9 5.60 26.42 10.71
CA VAL A 9 5.55 27.90 10.69
C VAL A 9 5.77 28.57 12.06
N LYS A 10 6.15 27.80 13.09
CA LYS A 10 6.28 28.32 14.46
C LYS A 10 7.32 29.43 14.60
N ALA A 11 8.36 29.42 13.78
CA ALA A 11 9.43 30.43 13.78
C ALA A 11 9.15 31.63 12.85
N GLY A 12 8.02 31.64 12.14
CA GLY A 12 7.63 32.68 11.19
C GLY A 12 7.20 32.12 9.83
N PRO A 13 6.85 33.00 8.88
CA PRO A 13 6.51 32.59 7.52
C PRO A 13 7.67 31.84 6.86
N GLN A 14 7.37 30.70 6.23
CA GLN A 14 8.33 29.91 5.48
C GLN A 14 7.66 29.23 4.29
N GLU A 15 8.46 28.84 3.30
CA GLU A 15 7.99 28.03 2.17
C GLU A 15 7.71 26.59 2.62
N ILE A 16 6.60 26.02 2.14
CA ILE A 16 6.17 24.66 2.47
C ILE A 16 5.96 23.88 1.18
N ASP A 17 6.63 22.73 1.07
CA ASP A 17 6.36 21.78 0.00
C ASP A 17 5.00 21.09 0.22
N MET A 18 3.95 21.68 -0.34
CA MET A 18 2.60 21.14 -0.24
C MET A 18 2.43 19.85 -1.06
N VAL A 19 3.25 19.61 -2.09
CA VAL A 19 3.19 18.36 -2.89
C VAL A 19 3.65 17.18 -2.05
N HIS A 20 4.71 17.36 -1.25
CA HIS A 20 5.15 16.38 -0.27
C HIS A 20 4.02 16.03 0.71
N TRP A 21 3.39 17.03 1.32
CA TRP A 21 2.34 16.84 2.32
C TRP A 21 1.06 16.24 1.75
N PHE A 22 0.63 16.66 0.56
CA PHE A 22 -0.55 16.09 -0.09
C PHE A 22 -0.32 14.64 -0.52
N GLY A 23 0.90 14.28 -0.95
CA GLY A 23 1.24 12.89 -1.25
C GLY A 23 1.10 11.99 -0.02
N ARG A 24 1.64 12.40 1.14
CA ARG A 24 1.51 11.66 2.40
C ARG A 24 0.05 11.58 2.86
N THR A 25 -0.66 12.71 2.80
CA THR A 25 -2.08 12.79 3.21
C THR A 25 -2.97 11.90 2.34
N ALA A 26 -2.77 11.90 1.02
CA ALA A 26 -3.56 11.08 0.11
C ALA A 26 -3.34 9.59 0.38
N LEU A 27 -2.09 9.16 0.58
CA LEU A 27 -1.79 7.77 0.93
C LEU A 27 -2.42 7.38 2.26
N GLU A 28 -2.36 8.25 3.28
CA GLU A 28 -2.96 7.99 4.58
C GLU A 28 -4.49 7.84 4.47
N LEU A 29 -5.15 8.72 3.71
CA LEU A 29 -6.60 8.63 3.49
C LEU A 29 -7.01 7.34 2.78
N ILE A 30 -6.26 6.93 1.75
CA ILE A 30 -6.48 5.67 1.04
C ILE A 30 -6.20 4.47 1.94
N GLY A 31 -5.11 4.51 2.72
CA GLY A 31 -4.77 3.46 3.68
C GLY A 31 -5.88 3.24 4.68
N GLN A 32 -6.35 4.31 5.35
CA GLN A 32 -7.37 4.18 6.38
C GLN A 32 -8.74 3.80 5.80
N SER A 33 -9.16 4.45 4.70
CA SER A 33 -10.52 4.28 4.15
C SER A 33 -10.63 3.05 3.26
N GLY A 34 -9.58 2.75 2.50
CA GLY A 34 -9.53 1.62 1.58
C GLY A 34 -9.18 0.32 2.30
N ILE A 35 -8.08 0.32 3.05
CA ILE A 35 -7.46 -0.93 3.53
C ILE A 35 -7.48 -1.01 5.06
N GLY A 36 -8.00 0.00 5.77
CA GLY A 36 -8.03 0.04 7.23
C GLY A 36 -6.64 -0.05 7.86
N TYR A 37 -5.66 0.63 7.26
CA TYR A 37 -4.27 0.69 7.72
C TYR A 37 -3.77 2.13 7.75
N SER A 38 -3.05 2.52 8.80
CA SER A 38 -2.41 3.84 8.89
C SER A 38 -0.95 3.70 8.48
N PHE A 39 -0.57 4.36 7.39
CA PHE A 39 0.81 4.36 6.90
C PHE A 39 1.63 5.45 7.56
N ASP A 40 1.00 6.58 7.90
CA ASP A 40 1.71 7.80 8.26
C ASP A 40 0.96 8.60 9.34
N ASN A 41 1.68 9.03 10.38
CA ASN A 41 1.14 9.91 11.42
C ASN A 41 1.01 11.38 10.96
N LEU A 42 1.48 11.69 9.74
CA LEU A 42 1.51 13.03 9.15
C LEU A 42 2.22 14.05 10.05
N ASP A 43 3.37 13.63 10.58
CA ASP A 43 4.30 14.40 11.41
C ASP A 43 5.62 14.70 10.66
N GLU A 44 6.58 15.33 11.34
CA GLU A 44 7.90 15.65 10.77
C GLU A 44 8.79 14.42 10.54
N GLY A 45 8.34 13.22 10.93
CA GLY A 45 9.03 11.97 10.68
C GLY A 45 9.10 11.63 9.18
N PRO A 46 10.01 10.72 8.80
CA PRO A 46 10.14 10.28 7.41
C PRO A 46 8.84 9.59 6.96
N PRO A 47 8.45 9.76 5.68
CA PRO A 47 7.26 9.12 5.16
C PRO A 47 7.44 7.60 5.11
N HIS A 48 6.33 6.87 5.20
CA HIS A 48 6.36 5.41 5.17
C HIS A 48 7.07 4.89 3.90
N PRO A 49 7.89 3.82 3.97
CA PRO A 49 8.55 3.25 2.80
C PRO A 49 7.58 2.92 1.64
N TYR A 50 6.35 2.51 1.97
CA TYR A 50 5.26 2.29 0.99
C TYR A 50 4.95 3.53 0.14
N SER A 51 5.08 4.75 0.68
CA SER A 51 4.86 5.98 -0.09
C SER A 51 5.94 6.23 -1.14
N LEU A 52 7.19 5.88 -0.82
CA LEU A 52 8.33 5.97 -1.74
C LEU A 52 8.20 4.88 -2.82
N ALA A 53 7.75 3.69 -2.41
CA ALA A 53 7.42 2.57 -3.27
C ALA A 53 6.42 2.95 -4.36
N VAL A 54 5.23 3.45 -3.99
CA VAL A 54 4.19 3.83 -4.95
C VAL A 54 4.67 4.91 -5.91
N LYS A 55 5.43 5.90 -5.41
CA LYS A 55 6.02 6.94 -6.27
C LYS A 55 6.99 6.36 -7.29
N SER A 56 7.85 5.42 -6.88
CA SER A 56 8.82 4.78 -7.78
C SER A 56 8.15 3.93 -8.87
N LEU A 57 7.04 3.26 -8.54
CA LEU A 57 6.29 2.42 -9.47
C LEU A 57 5.68 3.21 -10.63
N ALA A 58 5.24 4.46 -10.37
CA ALA A 58 4.69 5.35 -11.39
C ALA A 58 5.69 5.66 -12.52
N PHE A 59 6.99 5.46 -12.29
CA PHE A 59 8.05 5.76 -13.25
C PHE A 59 8.64 4.51 -13.95
N LEU A 60 8.00 3.33 -13.86
CA LEU A 60 8.43 2.16 -14.63
C LEU A 60 7.66 1.98 -15.95
N PRO A 61 8.22 2.44 -17.09
CA PRO A 61 7.65 2.18 -18.40
C PRO A 61 7.80 0.71 -18.85
N LEU A 62 8.47 -0.14 -18.06
CA LEU A 62 8.83 -1.50 -18.45
C LEU A 62 7.73 -2.54 -18.16
N LEU A 63 6.80 -2.26 -17.24
CA LEU A 63 5.74 -3.21 -16.83
C LEU A 63 4.96 -3.86 -18.00
N PRO A 64 4.54 -3.12 -19.06
CA PRO A 64 3.79 -3.75 -20.16
C PRO A 64 4.64 -4.66 -21.06
N TYR A 65 5.97 -4.50 -21.09
CA TYR A 65 6.83 -5.31 -21.98
C TYR A 65 7.25 -6.63 -21.34
N VAL A 66 7.20 -6.74 -20.01
CA VAL A 66 7.59 -7.95 -19.28
C VAL A 66 6.37 -8.85 -18.99
N SER A 67 5.15 -8.33 -19.05
CA SER A 67 3.93 -9.08 -18.72
C SER A 67 3.65 -10.25 -19.69
N GLU A 68 4.08 -10.18 -20.94
CA GLU A 68 3.87 -11.22 -21.95
C GLU A 68 5.00 -12.26 -22.03
N LEU A 69 6.10 -12.08 -21.28
CA LEU A 69 7.29 -12.92 -21.38
C LEU A 69 7.21 -14.17 -20.48
N GLY A 70 6.70 -15.27 -21.01
CA GLY A 70 6.83 -16.59 -20.36
C GLY A 70 6.12 -16.71 -19.01
N THR A 71 6.63 -17.58 -18.13
CA THR A 71 5.98 -17.88 -16.84
C THR A 71 6.27 -16.81 -15.78
N PRO A 72 5.43 -16.63 -14.74
CA PRO A 72 5.73 -15.73 -13.61
C PRO A 72 7.10 -15.97 -12.98
N ALA A 73 7.48 -17.25 -12.77
CA ALA A 73 8.78 -17.63 -12.21
C ALA A 73 9.94 -17.24 -13.13
N PHE A 74 9.77 -17.37 -14.45
CA PHE A 74 10.78 -16.94 -15.43
C PHE A 74 10.97 -15.42 -15.41
N ARG A 75 9.88 -14.66 -15.38
CA ARG A 75 9.91 -13.19 -15.28
C ARG A 75 10.61 -12.73 -14.00
N ARG A 76 10.28 -13.37 -12.87
CA ARG A 76 10.94 -13.12 -11.59
C ARG A 76 12.46 -13.37 -11.70
N ALA A 77 12.85 -14.54 -12.20
CA ALA A 77 14.25 -14.92 -12.37
C ALA A 77 15.03 -13.99 -13.33
N LEU A 78 14.34 -13.39 -14.31
CA LEU A 78 14.91 -12.39 -15.20
C LEU A 78 15.13 -11.06 -14.46
N VAL A 79 14.12 -10.54 -13.78
CA VAL A 79 14.21 -9.29 -12.99
C VAL A 79 15.31 -9.38 -11.93
N GLU A 80 15.47 -10.54 -11.28
CA GLU A 80 16.52 -10.77 -10.29
C GLU A 80 17.95 -10.71 -10.87
N ARG A 81 18.11 -10.94 -12.17
CA ARG A 81 19.40 -10.94 -12.87
C ARG A 81 19.76 -9.62 -13.52
N ILE A 82 18.83 -8.65 -13.58
CA ILE A 82 19.09 -7.34 -14.20
C ILE A 82 19.98 -6.50 -13.27
N PRO A 83 21.22 -6.14 -13.66
CA PRO A 83 22.14 -5.35 -12.83
C PRO A 83 21.81 -3.84 -12.95
N SER A 84 20.57 -3.47 -12.61
CA SER A 84 20.10 -2.08 -12.56
C SER A 84 19.60 -1.79 -11.16
N GLU A 85 20.18 -0.78 -10.50
CA GLU A 85 19.75 -0.39 -9.15
C GLU A 85 18.27 -0.01 -9.12
N ASP A 86 17.78 0.73 -10.12
CA ASP A 86 16.38 1.11 -10.22
C ASP A 86 15.44 -0.10 -10.30
N VAL A 87 15.77 -1.09 -11.14
CA VAL A 87 15.00 -2.32 -11.26
C VAL A 87 15.02 -3.12 -9.94
N GLN A 88 16.18 -3.21 -9.29
CA GLN A 88 16.29 -3.90 -8.00
C GLN A 88 15.59 -3.15 -6.86
N ASN A 89 15.55 -1.82 -6.90
CA ASN A 89 14.80 -0.98 -5.97
C ASN A 89 13.31 -1.27 -6.09
N VAL A 90 12.79 -1.29 -7.32
CA VAL A 90 11.39 -1.59 -7.62
C VAL A 90 11.02 -3.00 -7.22
N ARG A 91 11.87 -3.99 -7.50
CA ARG A 91 11.65 -5.38 -7.05
C ARG A 91 11.47 -5.43 -5.53
N ARG A 92 12.39 -4.81 -4.77
CA ARG A 92 12.30 -4.76 -3.30
C ARG A 92 11.05 -4.05 -2.81
N ILE A 93 10.65 -3.00 -3.52
CA ILE A 93 9.42 -2.24 -3.25
C ILE A 93 8.18 -3.13 -3.42
N VAL A 94 8.06 -3.84 -4.54
CA VAL A 94 6.94 -4.75 -4.79
C VAL A 94 6.92 -5.89 -3.77
N ASP A 95 8.09 -6.44 -3.41
CA ASP A 95 8.20 -7.49 -2.39
C ASP A 95 7.70 -7.01 -1.02
N MET A 96 8.06 -5.78 -0.64
CA MET A 96 7.57 -5.14 0.58
C MET A 96 6.06 -4.86 0.52
N MET A 97 5.54 -4.43 -0.64
CA MET A 97 4.09 -4.21 -0.81
C MET A 97 3.31 -5.51 -0.64
N GLU A 98 3.80 -6.60 -1.21
CA GLU A 98 3.22 -7.94 -1.07
C GLU A 98 3.23 -8.42 0.39
N GLU A 99 4.36 -8.23 1.10
CA GLU A 99 4.50 -8.59 2.52
C GLU A 99 3.51 -7.80 3.39
N VAL A 100 3.47 -6.47 3.24
CA VAL A 100 2.55 -5.60 3.97
C VAL A 100 1.09 -5.97 3.67
N SER A 101 0.76 -6.27 2.41
CA SER A 101 -0.58 -6.68 2.01
C SER A 101 -1.01 -7.99 2.67
N ARG A 102 -0.13 -8.99 2.70
CA ARG A 102 -0.37 -10.26 3.41
C ARG A 102 -0.63 -10.03 4.89
N ASP A 103 0.20 -9.21 5.54
CA ASP A 103 0.07 -8.94 6.96
C ASP A 103 -1.26 -8.24 7.28
N ILE A 104 -1.66 -7.26 6.47
CA ILE A 104 -2.93 -6.55 6.65
C ILE A 104 -4.12 -7.50 6.47
N VAL A 105 -4.15 -8.27 5.37
CA VAL A 105 -5.26 -9.20 5.09
C VAL A 105 -5.35 -10.28 6.16
N HIS A 106 -4.24 -10.91 6.52
CA HIS A 106 -4.22 -11.97 7.53
C HIS A 106 -4.59 -11.44 8.92
N SER A 107 -4.13 -10.23 9.29
CA SER A 107 -4.52 -9.57 10.52
C SER A 107 -6.04 -9.36 10.59
N LYS A 108 -6.63 -8.83 9.51
CA LYS A 108 -8.10 -8.63 9.42
C LYS A 108 -8.88 -9.94 9.45
N GLN A 109 -8.39 -10.98 8.77
CA GLN A 109 -9.03 -12.29 8.77
C GLN A 109 -9.06 -12.90 10.18
N ARG A 110 -7.95 -12.83 10.93
CA ARG A 110 -7.83 -13.36 12.31
C ARG A 110 -8.76 -12.65 13.28
N ASN A 111 -8.94 -11.34 13.13
CA ASN A 111 -9.80 -10.56 14.01
C ASN A 111 -11.29 -10.81 13.76
N ASN A 112 -11.65 -11.61 12.75
CA ASN A 112 -12.99 -12.15 12.54
C ASN A 112 -14.16 -11.14 12.53
N GLY A 113 -13.88 -9.87 12.22
CA GLY A 113 -14.88 -8.80 12.25
C GLY A 113 -14.99 -8.07 13.60
N ASP A 114 -14.20 -8.43 14.61
CA ASP A 114 -13.96 -7.57 15.75
C ASP A 114 -13.12 -6.38 15.32
N ALA A 115 -13.83 -5.31 14.98
CA ALA A 115 -13.24 -4.06 14.53
C ALA A 115 -12.85 -3.14 15.68
N SER A 116 -13.03 -3.59 16.93
CA SER A 116 -12.72 -2.83 18.13
C SER A 116 -11.22 -2.52 18.18
N GLY A 117 -10.88 -1.24 18.05
CA GLY A 117 -9.48 -0.78 18.05
C GLY A 117 -8.76 -0.86 16.71
N GLN A 118 -9.41 -1.31 15.64
CA GLN A 118 -8.83 -1.25 14.29
C GLN A 118 -9.06 0.11 13.63
N VAL A 119 -8.07 0.55 12.85
CA VAL A 119 -8.20 1.70 11.94
C VAL A 119 -9.37 1.45 10.98
N GLY A 120 -10.27 2.43 10.87
CA GLY A 120 -11.48 2.32 10.05
C GLY A 120 -12.64 1.56 10.69
N ALA A 121 -12.48 0.98 11.89
CA ALA A 121 -13.54 0.30 12.65
C ALA A 121 -14.39 -0.67 11.80
N GLY A 122 -13.75 -1.38 10.86
CA GLY A 122 -14.40 -2.39 10.01
C GLY A 122 -15.27 -1.81 8.90
N LYS A 123 -15.22 -0.50 8.69
CA LYS A 123 -15.94 0.23 7.62
C LYS A 123 -15.06 0.52 6.40
N ASP A 124 -13.79 0.12 6.44
CA ASP A 124 -12.89 0.19 5.29
C ASP A 124 -13.28 -0.81 4.19
N ILE A 125 -12.89 -0.51 2.94
CA ILE A 125 -13.24 -1.32 1.77
C ILE A 125 -12.77 -2.76 1.92
N MET A 126 -11.57 -3.00 2.46
CA MET A 126 -11.04 -4.35 2.66
C MET A 126 -11.85 -5.16 3.68
N SER A 127 -12.26 -4.55 4.79
CA SER A 127 -13.17 -5.19 5.76
C SER A 127 -14.52 -5.53 5.13
N ILE A 128 -15.06 -4.65 4.28
CA ILE A 128 -16.32 -4.89 3.54
C ILE A 128 -16.13 -6.04 2.54
N LEU A 129 -15.03 -6.04 1.78
CA LEU A 129 -14.68 -7.09 0.82
C LEU A 129 -14.56 -8.45 1.51
N LEU A 130 -13.83 -8.53 2.63
CA LEU A 130 -13.66 -9.78 3.38
C LEU A 130 -14.97 -10.32 3.92
N ARG A 131 -15.88 -9.45 4.38
CA ARG A 131 -17.23 -9.85 4.81
C ARG A 131 -18.04 -10.37 3.63
N ALA A 132 -18.09 -9.62 2.52
CA ALA A 132 -18.79 -10.03 1.32
C ALA A 132 -18.25 -11.37 0.77
N ASN A 133 -16.93 -11.56 0.78
CA ASN A 133 -16.29 -12.80 0.33
C ASN A 133 -16.67 -14.01 1.19
N ARG A 134 -16.88 -13.82 2.50
CA ARG A 134 -17.36 -14.90 3.38
C ARG A 134 -18.82 -15.26 3.14
N GLU A 135 -19.64 -14.27 2.84
CA GLU A 135 -21.07 -14.42 2.57
C GLU A 135 -21.36 -14.93 1.16
N ALA A 136 -20.42 -14.76 0.23
CA ALA A 136 -20.53 -15.22 -1.15
C ALA A 136 -20.63 -16.75 -1.26
N VAL A 137 -21.32 -17.20 -2.30
CA VAL A 137 -21.36 -18.62 -2.70
C VAL A 137 -19.98 -19.07 -3.13
N GLN A 138 -19.67 -20.36 -2.96
CA GLN A 138 -18.32 -20.89 -3.11
C GLN A 138 -17.66 -20.57 -4.46
N GLU A 139 -18.45 -20.52 -5.55
CA GLU A 139 -17.99 -20.21 -6.91
C GLU A 139 -17.57 -18.75 -7.08
N ASP A 140 -18.12 -17.84 -6.28
CA ASP A 140 -17.83 -16.40 -6.32
C ASP A 140 -16.82 -15.96 -5.25
N ARG A 141 -16.32 -16.91 -4.43
CA ARG A 141 -15.35 -16.59 -3.39
C ARG A 141 -13.98 -16.37 -3.99
N LEU A 142 -13.42 -15.19 -3.73
CA LEU A 142 -12.01 -14.88 -3.94
C LEU A 142 -11.14 -15.78 -3.06
N THR A 143 -10.12 -16.36 -3.67
CA THR A 143 -9.02 -17.03 -2.98
C THR A 143 -8.20 -16.04 -2.16
N ASP A 144 -7.43 -16.53 -1.18
CA ASP A 144 -6.56 -15.66 -0.37
C ASP A 144 -5.59 -14.85 -1.24
N SER A 145 -5.04 -15.45 -2.31
CA SER A 145 -4.19 -14.75 -3.26
C SER A 145 -4.90 -13.62 -4.00
N GLU A 146 -6.16 -13.81 -4.38
CA GLU A 146 -6.94 -12.78 -5.08
C GLU A 146 -7.35 -11.65 -4.14
N VAL A 147 -7.61 -11.95 -2.87
CA VAL A 147 -7.89 -10.93 -1.84
C VAL A 147 -6.62 -10.10 -1.56
N ILE A 148 -5.47 -10.75 -1.40
CA ILE A 148 -4.18 -10.05 -1.21
C ILE A 148 -3.88 -9.16 -2.41
N ALA A 149 -4.13 -9.64 -3.63
CA ALA A 149 -3.93 -8.89 -4.86
C ALA A 149 -4.86 -7.66 -5.00
N GLN A 150 -5.89 -7.47 -4.17
CA GLN A 150 -6.66 -6.22 -4.15
C GLN A 150 -5.92 -5.06 -3.46
N VAL A 151 -4.82 -5.35 -2.76
CA VAL A 151 -4.02 -4.36 -2.02
C VAL A 151 -2.72 -4.00 -2.74
N THR A 152 -2.19 -4.91 -3.57
CA THR A 152 -0.90 -4.80 -4.27
C THR A 152 -1.10 -4.49 -5.75
#